data_AF-A0AAW2YYV7-F1
#
_entry.id   AF-A0AAW2YYV7-F1
#
_cell.length_a   1.000
_cell.length_b   1.000
_cell.length_c   1.000
_cell.angle_alpha   90.00
_cell.angle_beta   90.00
_cell.angle_gamma   90.00
#
_symmetry.space_group_name_H-M   'P 1'
#
loop_
_entity.id
_entity.type
_entity.pdbx_description
1 polymer ?
#
loop_
_entity_poly.entity_id
_entity_poly.type
_entity_poly.pdbx_seq_one_letter_code
_entity_poly.pdbx_strand_id
1 'polypeptide(L)'
;MENRLLCLIFIALIFAGVQAQWDPPVDWDKNIVKKDENMVKCRQWATSFEDWSDFSANNFDITPLNNGMGSAHTLTTTKARSGKKSHMGVITSAEDNQHTGWPSVQLYKNTGASGGFVGGVYIEVWIYLDIEITDPTQWITIGEISGRTGATPGSTFISLDIGAEGYLQLGHVPSGNFRFHTFQNFGNMFPRQKWVNVTTYVDFNPTTGIAAVWQDGVLQSVANIEGGNYRMNQLHFGLYAMNQITTGVVYNDDLTITEVTTAGNSCPAESYIMTLPPKNEEAATPAPADAGYIAWVDYDIPTSGVASKGTSLVLVGTITCAVILSMVL
;
A
#
# COMPACT_ATOMS: atom_id res chain seq x y z
N MET A 1 25.16 -19.74 -47.13
CA MET A 1 25.24 -18.35 -46.61
C MET A 1 23.89 -17.82 -46.16
N GLU A 2 22.78 -18.21 -46.79
CA GLU A 2 21.42 -17.73 -46.48
C GLU A 2 20.94 -18.00 -45.03
N ASN A 3 21.26 -19.15 -44.43
CA ASN A 3 20.81 -19.46 -43.05
C ASN A 3 21.46 -18.60 -41.96
N ARG A 4 22.61 -17.97 -42.23
CA ARG A 4 23.28 -17.09 -41.25
C ARG A 4 22.65 -15.70 -41.22
N LEU A 5 22.15 -15.22 -42.36
CA LEU A 5 21.49 -13.92 -42.47
C LEU A 5 20.11 -13.94 -41.80
N LEU A 6 19.34 -15.01 -41.98
CA LEU A 6 18.04 -15.17 -41.30
C LEU A 6 18.19 -15.20 -39.77
N CYS A 7 19.20 -15.91 -39.26
CA CYS A 7 19.46 -16.01 -37.81
C CYS A 7 19.86 -14.65 -37.22
N LEU A 8 20.70 -13.88 -37.90
CA LEU A 8 21.09 -12.53 -37.47
C LEU A 8 19.92 -11.54 -37.50
N ILE A 9 19.03 -11.61 -38.50
CA ILE A 9 17.81 -10.79 -38.56
C ILE A 9 16.85 -11.18 -37.42
N PHE A 10 16.69 -12.47 -37.13
CA PHE A 10 15.83 -12.93 -36.04
C PHE A 10 16.37 -12.49 -34.67
N ILE A 11 17.68 -12.59 -34.45
CA ILE A 11 18.33 -12.09 -33.23
C ILE A 11 18.18 -10.56 -33.12
N ALA A 12 18.40 -9.81 -34.19
CA ALA A 12 18.23 -8.35 -34.19
C ALA A 12 16.77 -7.91 -33.93
N LEU A 13 15.78 -8.65 -34.46
CA LEU A 13 14.37 -8.38 -34.19
C LEU A 13 13.98 -8.72 -32.74
N ILE A 14 14.55 -9.77 -32.16
CA ILE A 14 14.40 -10.08 -30.73
C ILE A 14 15.01 -8.95 -29.87
N PHE A 15 16.21 -8.47 -30.20
CA PHE A 15 16.82 -7.37 -29.45
C PHE A 15 16.06 -6.04 -29.62
N ALA A 16 15.57 -5.72 -30.81
CA ALA A 16 14.77 -4.51 -31.05
C ALA A 16 13.40 -4.56 -30.36
N GLY A 17 12.77 -5.74 -30.28
CA GLY A 17 11.53 -5.94 -29.54
C GLY A 17 11.71 -5.88 -28.02
N VAL A 18 12.86 -6.32 -27.50
CA VAL A 18 13.18 -6.26 -26.07
C VAL A 18 13.56 -4.84 -25.64
N GLN A 19 14.26 -4.05 -26.47
CA GLN A 19 14.61 -2.66 -26.12
C GLN A 19 13.39 -1.75 -25.92
N ALA A 20 12.28 -2.00 -26.63
CA ALA A 20 11.05 -1.21 -26.51
C ALA A 20 10.36 -1.31 -25.14
N GLN A 21 10.78 -2.24 -24.28
CA GLN A 21 10.22 -2.41 -22.94
C GLN A 21 11.02 -1.71 -21.82
N TRP A 22 12.23 -1.22 -22.13
CA TRP A 22 13.10 -0.57 -21.14
C TRP A 22 13.01 0.95 -21.15
N ASP A 23 12.72 1.53 -22.32
CA ASP A 23 12.54 2.97 -22.45
C ASP A 23 11.06 3.33 -22.25
N PRO A 24 10.76 4.36 -21.45
CA PRO A 24 9.39 4.80 -21.27
C PRO A 24 8.77 5.26 -22.61
N PRO A 25 7.48 4.96 -22.88
CA PRO A 25 6.86 5.13 -24.20
C PRO A 25 6.88 6.57 -24.69
N VAL A 26 7.21 6.82 -25.96
CA VAL A 26 7.14 8.17 -26.58
C VAL A 26 5.82 8.88 -26.19
N ASP A 27 5.91 10.10 -25.64
CA ASP A 27 4.84 10.91 -25.01
C ASP A 27 4.51 10.63 -23.52
N TRP A 28 5.23 9.74 -22.83
CA TRP A 28 5.15 9.59 -21.37
C TRP A 28 5.50 10.89 -20.61
N ASP A 29 6.20 11.80 -21.28
CA ASP A 29 6.71 13.06 -20.75
C ASP A 29 5.69 14.21 -20.72
N LYS A 30 4.45 13.98 -21.16
CA LYS A 30 3.35 14.96 -21.10
C LYS A 30 2.83 15.10 -19.66
N ASN A 31 3.30 16.13 -18.95
CA ASN A 31 2.87 16.78 -17.67
C ASN A 31 2.48 15.90 -16.45
N ILE A 32 1.91 14.72 -16.63
CA ILE A 32 1.45 13.85 -15.54
C ILE A 32 2.57 12.99 -14.96
N VAL A 33 3.60 12.61 -15.74
CA VAL A 33 4.61 11.65 -15.27
C VAL A 33 5.83 12.31 -14.60
N LYS A 34 5.94 13.64 -14.67
CA LYS A 34 7.07 14.39 -14.05
C LYS A 34 6.77 14.93 -12.66
N LYS A 35 5.56 14.72 -12.11
CA LYS A 35 5.07 15.54 -11.00
C LYS A 35 5.28 17.03 -11.34
N ASP A 36 4.74 17.40 -12.50
CA ASP A 36 5.03 18.66 -13.19
C ASP A 36 4.86 19.88 -12.27
N GLU A 37 5.84 20.78 -12.33
CA GLU A 37 5.85 22.07 -11.64
C GLU A 37 4.62 22.94 -11.99
N ASN A 38 3.97 22.66 -13.12
CA ASN A 38 2.76 23.34 -13.56
C ASN A 38 1.47 22.78 -12.95
N MET A 39 1.54 21.74 -12.11
CA MET A 39 0.38 21.24 -11.38
C MET A 39 0.06 22.14 -10.20
N VAL A 40 -1.18 22.65 -10.17
CA VAL A 40 -1.73 23.43 -9.07
C VAL A 40 -2.36 22.48 -8.06
N LYS A 41 -1.94 22.60 -6.78
CA LYS A 41 -2.54 21.86 -5.67
C LYS A 41 -3.88 22.48 -5.27
N CYS A 42 -4.93 21.68 -5.25
CA CYS A 42 -6.29 22.13 -4.95
C CYS A 42 -6.75 21.76 -3.54
N ARG A 43 -6.69 20.47 -3.21
CA ARG A 43 -7.03 19.95 -1.88
C ARG A 43 -5.95 18.98 -1.45
N GLN A 44 -5.61 18.98 -0.17
CA GLN A 44 -4.68 18.00 0.40
C GLN A 44 -5.18 17.49 1.74
N TRP A 45 -5.39 16.17 1.79
CA TRP A 45 -5.56 15.42 3.03
C TRP A 45 -4.21 14.83 3.44
N ALA A 46 -3.89 14.82 4.74
CA ALA A 46 -2.60 14.32 5.21
C ALA A 46 -2.67 13.73 6.64
N THR A 47 -1.79 12.78 6.92
CA THR A 47 -1.55 12.23 8.26
C THR A 47 -0.10 11.80 8.44
N SER A 48 0.41 11.93 9.65
CA SER A 48 1.71 11.40 10.09
C SER A 48 1.58 10.32 11.19
N PHE A 49 0.36 9.84 11.46
CA PHE A 49 0.11 8.74 12.38
C PHE A 49 0.61 8.97 13.83
N GLU A 50 0.51 10.20 14.30
CA GLU A 50 0.99 10.59 15.64
C GLU A 50 -0.01 10.24 16.73
N ASP A 51 -1.29 10.15 16.38
CA ASP A 51 -2.37 9.88 17.32
C ASP A 51 -3.40 8.90 16.75
N TRP A 52 -4.02 8.09 17.61
CA TRP A 52 -5.07 7.15 17.18
C TRP A 52 -6.31 7.87 16.65
N SER A 53 -6.53 9.11 17.10
CA SER A 53 -7.54 9.99 16.55
C SER A 53 -7.31 10.29 15.07
N ASP A 54 -6.09 10.12 14.54
CA ASP A 54 -5.83 10.24 13.11
C ASP A 54 -6.64 9.24 12.29
N PHE A 55 -7.00 8.09 12.87
CA PHE A 55 -7.90 7.13 12.24
C PHE A 55 -9.39 7.43 12.51
N SER A 56 -9.76 7.72 13.75
CA SER A 56 -11.18 7.88 14.10
C SER A 56 -11.78 9.22 13.67
N ALA A 57 -10.99 10.30 13.63
CA ALA A 57 -11.45 11.63 13.25
C ALA A 57 -11.55 11.83 11.74
N ASN A 58 -10.87 11.01 10.94
CA ASN A 58 -10.62 11.28 9.52
C ASN A 58 -11.27 10.29 8.55
N ASN A 59 -12.44 9.75 8.90
CA ASN A 59 -13.19 8.84 8.03
C ASN A 59 -12.44 7.56 7.68
N PHE A 60 -11.69 6.98 8.63
CA PHE A 60 -11.10 5.69 8.38
C PHE A 60 -12.08 4.53 8.54
N ASP A 61 -11.86 3.51 7.72
CA ASP A 61 -12.27 2.15 8.01
C ASP A 61 -11.03 1.30 8.25
N ILE A 62 -11.04 0.56 9.35
CA ILE A 62 -9.84 -0.01 9.93
C ILE A 62 -10.13 -1.47 10.19
N THR A 63 -9.23 -2.35 9.75
CA THR A 63 -9.28 -3.76 10.15
C THR A 63 -9.25 -3.87 11.67
N PRO A 64 -9.99 -4.80 12.28
CA PRO A 64 -9.89 -5.03 13.72
C PRO A 64 -8.42 -5.19 14.16
N LEU A 65 -8.03 -4.49 15.23
CA LEU A 65 -6.66 -4.37 15.74
C LEU A 65 -5.92 -5.71 15.90
N ASN A 66 -6.68 -6.74 16.22
CA ASN A 66 -6.23 -8.11 16.24
C ASN A 66 -7.34 -8.93 15.58
N ASN A 67 -7.15 -9.28 14.31
CA ASN A 67 -8.10 -10.15 13.63
C ASN A 67 -8.02 -11.61 14.17
N GLY A 68 -7.04 -11.91 15.03
CA GLY A 68 -6.86 -13.21 15.68
C GLY A 68 -6.30 -14.27 14.75
N MET A 69 -5.81 -13.89 13.55
CA MET A 69 -5.51 -14.86 12.49
C MET A 69 -4.03 -14.98 12.13
N GLY A 70 -3.15 -14.07 12.56
CA GLY A 70 -1.73 -14.14 12.19
C GLY A 70 -1.18 -12.83 11.63
N SER A 71 -2.01 -11.79 11.61
CA SER A 71 -1.64 -10.43 11.29
C SER A 71 -2.33 -9.44 12.23
N ALA A 72 -1.72 -8.27 12.39
CA ALA A 72 -2.25 -7.17 13.20
C ALA A 72 -1.75 -5.83 12.67
N HIS A 73 -2.30 -4.74 13.18
CA HIS A 73 -1.77 -3.42 12.93
C HIS A 73 -1.93 -2.51 14.15
N THR A 74 -1.09 -1.48 14.25
CA THR A 74 -1.09 -0.53 15.37
C THR A 74 -0.30 0.75 15.03
N LEU A 75 -0.28 1.69 15.98
CA LEU A 75 0.70 2.78 16.01
C LEU A 75 1.90 2.37 16.85
N THR A 76 3.10 2.73 16.40
CA THR A 76 4.34 2.33 17.07
C THR A 76 5.37 3.44 17.08
N THR A 77 6.21 3.45 18.11
CA THR A 77 7.40 4.32 18.22
C THR A 77 8.68 3.60 17.79
N THR A 78 8.62 2.31 17.46
CA THR A 78 9.80 1.50 17.08
C THR A 78 10.49 2.06 15.85
N LYS A 79 9.71 2.59 14.91
CA LYS A 79 10.20 3.18 13.67
C LYS A 79 9.26 4.28 13.23
N ALA A 80 9.78 5.47 13.04
CA ALA A 80 9.04 6.61 12.52
C ALA A 80 9.90 7.36 11.50
N ARG A 81 9.27 7.87 10.45
CA ARG A 81 9.92 8.68 9.40
C ARG A 81 9.98 10.13 9.84
N SER A 82 8.86 10.66 10.32
CA SER A 82 8.73 11.97 10.96
C SER A 82 8.18 11.78 12.37
N GLY A 83 8.09 12.86 13.16
CA GLY A 83 7.44 12.82 14.48
C GLY A 83 7.95 11.73 15.44
N LYS A 84 7.03 11.04 16.12
CA LYS A 84 7.35 10.01 17.12
C LYS A 84 6.78 8.65 16.80
N LYS A 85 5.75 8.57 15.94
CA LYS A 85 5.05 7.32 15.66
C LYS A 85 4.91 7.09 14.16
N SER A 86 4.61 5.86 13.80
CA SER A 86 4.11 5.52 12.47
C SER A 86 3.02 4.47 12.58
N HIS A 87 2.28 4.26 11.48
CA HIS A 87 1.48 3.06 11.32
C HIS A 87 2.39 1.83 11.12
N MET A 88 1.99 0.68 11.67
CA MET A 88 2.68 -0.60 11.52
C MET A 88 1.66 -1.72 11.28
N GLY A 89 1.79 -2.46 10.18
CA GLY A 89 1.15 -3.75 9.97
C GLY A 89 2.17 -4.88 10.13
N VAL A 90 1.82 -5.96 10.82
CA VAL A 90 2.72 -7.07 11.16
C VAL A 90 2.08 -8.42 10.85
N ILE A 91 2.89 -9.36 10.38
CA ILE A 91 2.58 -10.78 10.22
C ILE A 91 3.34 -11.57 11.29
N THR A 92 2.64 -12.43 12.02
CA THR A 92 3.19 -13.28 13.10
C THR A 92 3.04 -14.78 12.83
N SER A 93 2.17 -15.17 11.89
CA SER A 93 1.99 -16.56 11.45
C SER A 93 1.29 -16.59 10.10
N ALA A 94 1.31 -17.74 9.41
CA ALA A 94 0.48 -17.96 8.24
C ALA A 94 -1.03 -17.90 8.57
N GLU A 95 -1.85 -17.62 7.56
CA GLU A 95 -3.31 -17.47 7.65
C GLU A 95 -4.07 -18.41 6.70
N ASP A 96 -5.38 -18.57 6.89
CA ASP A 96 -6.23 -19.32 5.95
C ASP A 96 -6.52 -18.52 4.67
N ASN A 97 -6.66 -17.19 4.77
CA ASN A 97 -7.10 -16.31 3.69
C ASN A 97 -6.01 -15.36 3.17
N GLN A 98 -5.89 -14.17 3.76
CA GLN A 98 -4.88 -13.16 3.46
C GLN A 98 -4.59 -12.37 4.73
N HIS A 99 -3.34 -11.97 4.92
CA HIS A 99 -3.00 -11.06 6.01
C HIS A 99 -3.62 -9.70 5.79
N THR A 100 -4.18 -9.14 6.85
CA THR A 100 -4.83 -7.83 6.83
C THR A 100 -4.40 -7.01 8.04
N GLY A 101 -3.76 -5.88 7.78
CA GLY A 101 -3.32 -4.92 8.78
C GLY A 101 -3.27 -3.54 8.12
N TRP A 102 -4.42 -3.10 7.64
CA TRP A 102 -4.56 -1.89 6.84
C TRP A 102 -5.63 -0.97 7.44
N PRO A 103 -5.34 0.34 7.49
CA PRO A 103 -6.36 1.39 7.51
C PRO A 103 -6.82 1.75 6.08
N SER A 104 -8.01 2.36 5.99
CA SER A 104 -8.56 2.89 4.73
C SER A 104 -9.05 4.31 4.92
N VAL A 105 -8.56 5.26 4.12
CA VAL A 105 -9.16 6.59 4.05
C VAL A 105 -10.41 6.51 3.19
N GLN A 106 -11.57 6.91 3.72
CA GLN A 106 -12.83 6.98 2.98
C GLN A 106 -13.22 8.44 2.71
N LEU A 107 -12.59 9.05 1.70
CA LEU A 107 -12.77 10.46 1.33
C LEU A 107 -14.24 10.82 1.04
N TYR A 108 -15.02 9.87 0.53
CA TYR A 108 -16.44 10.08 0.25
C TYR A 108 -17.30 10.36 1.50
N LYS A 109 -16.84 9.97 2.70
CA LYS A 109 -17.50 10.29 3.96
C LYS A 109 -17.21 11.71 4.44
N ASN A 110 -16.23 12.40 3.85
CA ASN A 110 -15.91 13.79 4.18
C ASN A 110 -16.87 14.77 3.48
N THR A 111 -18.12 14.78 3.93
CA THR A 111 -19.20 15.60 3.34
C THR A 111 -18.99 17.11 3.52
N GLY A 112 -18.19 17.53 4.52
CA GLY A 112 -17.84 18.94 4.75
C GLY A 112 -16.73 19.48 3.84
N ALA A 113 -16.11 18.63 3.01
CA ALA A 113 -15.02 18.99 2.11
C ALA A 113 -15.24 18.46 0.69
N SER A 114 -16.49 18.49 0.19
CA SER A 114 -16.89 18.05 -1.16
C SER A 114 -16.68 16.56 -1.50
N GLY A 115 -16.45 15.71 -0.49
CA GLY A 115 -16.25 14.26 -0.65
C GLY A 115 -14.95 13.92 -1.42
N GLY A 116 -14.97 12.81 -2.16
CA GLY A 116 -13.81 12.32 -2.91
C GLY A 116 -13.20 13.33 -3.89
N PHE A 117 -11.97 13.07 -4.33
CA PHE A 117 -11.20 13.99 -5.17
C PHE A 117 -11.56 13.83 -6.64
N VAL A 118 -11.92 14.93 -7.31
CA VAL A 118 -12.49 15.01 -8.65
C VAL A 118 -11.45 15.58 -9.61
N GLY A 119 -10.51 14.74 -10.02
CA GLY A 119 -9.40 15.14 -10.88
C GLY A 119 -8.20 14.20 -10.73
N GLY A 120 -7.06 14.66 -11.23
CA GLY A 120 -5.78 14.00 -10.97
C GLY A 120 -5.45 14.05 -9.48
N VAL A 121 -4.98 12.94 -8.93
CA VAL A 121 -4.63 12.82 -7.52
C VAL A 121 -3.24 12.26 -7.39
N TYR A 122 -2.38 12.98 -6.66
CA TYR A 122 -1.12 12.45 -6.14
C TYR A 122 -1.33 11.88 -4.75
N ILE A 123 -0.81 10.69 -4.52
CA ILE A 123 -0.74 10.03 -3.23
C ILE A 123 0.75 9.84 -2.93
N GLU A 124 1.22 10.34 -1.80
CA GLU A 124 2.60 10.16 -1.37
C GLU A 124 2.62 9.53 0.01
N VAL A 125 3.38 8.47 0.20
CA VAL A 125 3.52 7.78 1.48
C VAL A 125 4.93 7.23 1.61
N TRP A 126 5.49 7.32 2.81
CA TRP A 126 6.75 6.68 3.14
C TRP A 126 6.49 5.27 3.64
N ILE A 127 7.21 4.30 3.10
CA ILE A 127 7.04 2.89 3.40
C ILE A 127 8.37 2.29 3.82
N TYR A 128 8.38 1.59 4.96
CA TYR A 128 9.48 0.73 5.37
C TYR A 128 8.99 -0.71 5.33
N LEU A 129 9.57 -1.52 4.45
CA LEU A 129 9.12 -2.89 4.21
C LEU A 129 10.18 -3.90 4.68
N ASP A 130 9.80 -4.76 5.61
CA ASP A 130 10.62 -5.83 6.16
C ASP A 130 9.83 -7.14 6.14
N ILE A 131 9.48 -7.55 4.94
CA ILE A 131 8.81 -8.80 4.60
C ILE A 131 9.65 -9.41 3.48
N GLU A 132 9.97 -10.70 3.59
CA GLU A 132 10.65 -11.45 2.53
C GLU A 132 9.61 -12.18 1.69
N ILE A 133 9.80 -12.17 0.37
CA ILE A 133 8.94 -12.89 -0.59
C ILE A 133 9.85 -13.87 -1.31
N THR A 134 9.73 -15.15 -0.97
CA THR A 134 10.61 -16.21 -1.46
C THR A 134 9.91 -17.16 -2.43
N ASP A 135 8.58 -17.24 -2.36
CA ASP A 135 7.78 -18.08 -3.25
C ASP A 135 7.19 -17.24 -4.41
N PRO A 136 7.27 -17.70 -5.67
CA PRO A 136 6.70 -17.01 -6.84
C PRO A 136 5.18 -16.72 -6.76
N THR A 137 4.46 -17.42 -5.90
CA THR A 137 3.01 -17.22 -5.68
C THR A 137 2.69 -16.19 -4.60
N GLN A 138 3.70 -15.78 -3.81
CA GLN A 138 3.53 -14.79 -2.77
C GLN A 138 3.59 -13.36 -3.32
N TRP A 139 2.83 -12.49 -2.67
CA TRP A 139 2.76 -11.07 -2.99
C TRP A 139 2.41 -10.27 -1.74
N ILE A 140 2.73 -8.98 -1.79
CA ILE A 140 2.22 -7.96 -0.88
C ILE A 140 1.65 -6.80 -1.68
N THR A 141 0.51 -6.29 -1.24
CA THR A 141 -0.09 -5.05 -1.71
C THR A 141 0.04 -4.01 -0.61
N ILE A 142 0.78 -2.94 -0.89
CA ILE A 142 1.07 -1.86 0.06
C ILE A 142 0.06 -0.70 -0.03
N GLY A 143 -0.78 -0.71 -1.07
CA GLY A 143 -1.90 0.22 -1.20
C GLY A 143 -2.88 -0.21 -2.28
N GLU A 144 -4.16 0.12 -2.09
CA GLU A 144 -5.23 -0.10 -3.06
C GLU A 144 -6.09 1.16 -3.20
N ILE A 145 -6.26 1.62 -4.44
CA ILE A 145 -6.89 2.90 -4.76
C ILE A 145 -8.20 2.64 -5.50
N SER A 146 -9.30 3.27 -5.06
CA SER A 146 -10.59 3.12 -5.74
C SER A 146 -11.29 4.44 -5.98
N GLY A 147 -11.93 4.51 -7.14
CA GLY A 147 -12.98 5.49 -7.41
C GLY A 147 -14.36 5.09 -6.90
N ARG A 148 -14.54 3.87 -6.38
CA ARG A 148 -15.81 3.44 -5.78
C ARG A 148 -15.89 3.81 -4.30
N THR A 149 -17.11 4.03 -3.82
CA THR A 149 -17.38 4.26 -2.40
C THR A 149 -17.63 2.92 -1.69
N GLY A 150 -17.02 2.70 -0.53
CA GLY A 150 -17.26 1.50 0.27
C GLY A 150 -16.73 0.22 -0.37
N ALA A 151 -15.68 0.33 -1.20
CA ALA A 151 -15.03 -0.84 -1.76
C ALA A 151 -14.28 -1.59 -0.64
N THR A 152 -14.42 -2.91 -0.61
CA THR A 152 -13.63 -3.80 0.27
C THR A 152 -12.39 -4.26 -0.47
N PRO A 153 -11.19 -4.35 0.17
CA PRO A 153 -9.93 -4.78 -0.45
C PRO A 153 -10.01 -6.01 -1.35
N GLY A 154 -9.19 -6.05 -2.39
CA GLY A 154 -9.20 -7.10 -3.42
C GLY A 154 -10.38 -7.07 -4.40
N SER A 155 -11.23 -6.04 -4.36
CA SER A 155 -12.31 -5.81 -5.33
C SER A 155 -11.85 -4.99 -6.56
N THR A 156 -12.59 -3.94 -6.95
CA THR A 156 -12.24 -3.09 -8.10
C THR A 156 -11.31 -1.95 -7.65
N PHE A 157 -10.02 -2.26 -7.52
CA PHE A 157 -8.97 -1.29 -7.18
C PHE A 157 -7.90 -1.22 -8.25
N ILE A 158 -7.05 -0.21 -8.13
CA ILE A 158 -5.68 -0.23 -8.63
C ILE A 158 -4.81 -0.58 -7.43
N SER A 159 -4.02 -1.63 -7.51
CA SER A 159 -3.15 -2.05 -6.41
C SER A 159 -1.70 -1.65 -6.63
N LEU A 160 -0.96 -1.48 -5.54
CA LEU A 160 0.48 -1.28 -5.51
C LEU A 160 1.12 -2.57 -5.00
N ASP A 161 1.50 -3.45 -5.92
CA ASP A 161 1.94 -4.81 -5.62
C ASP A 161 3.46 -4.93 -5.65
N ILE A 162 3.98 -5.82 -4.80
CA ILE A 162 5.35 -6.33 -4.87
C ILE A 162 5.27 -7.86 -4.81
N GLY A 163 5.71 -8.53 -5.86
CA GLY A 163 5.77 -10.00 -5.96
C GLY A 163 7.16 -10.55 -5.64
N ALA A 164 7.39 -11.82 -5.97
CA ALA A 164 8.69 -12.46 -5.85
C ALA A 164 9.77 -11.83 -6.75
N GLU A 165 9.35 -11.15 -7.83
CA GLU A 165 10.24 -10.37 -8.69
C GLU A 165 10.79 -9.13 -7.97
N GLY A 166 10.19 -8.72 -6.86
CA GLY A 166 10.74 -7.76 -5.92
C GLY A 166 10.69 -6.29 -6.33
N TYR A 167 10.25 -5.93 -7.53
CA TYR A 167 9.97 -4.54 -7.93
C TYR A 167 8.53 -4.14 -7.65
N LEU A 168 8.29 -2.82 -7.56
CA LEU A 168 6.96 -2.23 -7.38
C LEU A 168 6.21 -2.16 -8.71
N GLN A 169 4.95 -2.58 -8.73
CA GLN A 169 4.11 -2.55 -9.93
C GLN A 169 2.66 -2.16 -9.63
N LEU A 170 1.97 -1.64 -10.63
CA LEU A 170 0.53 -1.48 -10.59
C LEU A 170 -0.16 -2.83 -10.83
N GLY A 171 -1.09 -3.24 -9.98
CA GLY A 171 -1.96 -4.38 -10.22
C GLY A 171 -3.40 -3.95 -10.49
N HIS A 172 -4.23 -4.89 -10.95
CA HIS A 172 -5.64 -4.66 -11.30
C HIS A 172 -5.84 -3.52 -12.33
N VAL A 173 -4.95 -3.45 -13.32
CA VAL A 173 -4.95 -2.46 -14.41
C VAL A 173 -4.99 -3.14 -15.80
N PRO A 174 -5.74 -2.60 -16.77
CA PRO A 174 -6.61 -1.42 -16.67
C PRO A 174 -7.92 -1.69 -15.91
N SER A 175 -8.21 -2.95 -15.60
CA SER A 175 -9.35 -3.39 -14.82
C SER A 175 -9.00 -4.59 -13.94
N GLY A 176 -9.90 -4.97 -13.03
CA GLY A 176 -9.64 -5.98 -12.01
C GLY A 176 -9.09 -7.30 -12.56
N ASN A 177 -8.09 -7.86 -11.86
CA ASN A 177 -7.38 -9.11 -12.18
C ASN A 177 -6.45 -9.05 -13.40
N PHE A 178 -6.30 -7.89 -14.03
CA PHE A 178 -5.33 -7.68 -15.09
C PHE A 178 -4.07 -6.96 -14.57
N ARG A 179 -2.98 -7.11 -15.32
CA ARG A 179 -1.67 -6.46 -15.07
C ARG A 179 -1.09 -6.00 -16.41
N PHE A 180 -1.86 -5.23 -17.18
CA PHE A 180 -1.40 -4.68 -18.45
C PHE A 180 -0.84 -3.28 -18.24
N HIS A 181 0.48 -3.18 -18.34
CA HIS A 181 1.20 -1.92 -18.19
C HIS A 181 1.54 -1.31 -19.55
N THR A 182 1.50 0.01 -19.61
CA THR A 182 2.13 0.77 -20.68
C THR A 182 3.64 0.88 -20.43
N PHE A 183 4.07 0.87 -19.17
CA PHE A 183 5.47 0.85 -18.77
C PHE A 183 5.64 0.07 -17.45
N GLN A 184 6.73 -0.70 -17.35
CA GLN A 184 7.15 -1.34 -16.10
C GLN A 184 8.69 -1.37 -16.01
N ASN A 185 9.22 -0.93 -14.87
CA ASN A 185 10.64 -0.97 -14.57
C ASN A 185 10.99 -2.29 -13.87
N PHE A 186 11.55 -3.24 -14.62
CA PHE A 186 11.97 -4.54 -14.09
C PHE A 186 13.34 -4.50 -13.40
N GLY A 187 14.09 -3.42 -13.56
CA GLY A 187 15.48 -3.30 -13.10
C GLY A 187 15.64 -2.65 -11.72
N ASN A 188 14.57 -2.08 -11.17
CA ASN A 188 14.63 -1.34 -9.92
C ASN A 188 13.79 -2.02 -8.83
N MET A 189 14.46 -2.81 -8.00
CA MET A 189 13.84 -3.54 -6.90
C MET A 189 13.33 -2.59 -5.81
N PHE A 190 12.26 -2.99 -5.13
CA PHE A 190 11.77 -2.30 -3.95
C PHE A 190 12.71 -2.55 -2.77
N PRO A 191 13.33 -1.50 -2.21
CA PRO A 191 14.27 -1.70 -1.14
C PRO A 191 13.59 -2.16 0.14
N ARG A 192 14.20 -3.15 0.79
CA ARG A 192 13.78 -3.63 2.10
C ARG A 192 14.54 -2.90 3.20
N GLN A 193 13.96 -2.86 4.39
CA GLN A 193 14.59 -2.35 5.60
C GLN A 193 15.13 -0.90 5.53
N LYS A 194 14.51 -0.07 4.69
CA LYS A 194 14.69 1.38 4.70
C LYS A 194 13.41 2.10 4.29
N TRP A 195 13.31 3.37 4.65
CA TRP A 195 12.21 4.23 4.23
C TRP A 195 12.32 4.52 2.73
N VAL A 196 11.22 4.30 2.02
CA VAL A 196 11.07 4.50 0.58
C VAL A 196 9.88 5.43 0.36
N ASN A 197 10.07 6.49 -0.42
CA ASN A 197 8.96 7.35 -0.82
C ASN A 197 8.23 6.70 -2.00
N VAL A 198 6.98 6.30 -1.78
CA VAL A 198 6.10 5.83 -2.85
C VAL A 198 5.16 6.96 -3.22
N THR A 199 5.29 7.43 -4.46
CA THR A 199 4.38 8.41 -5.04
C THR A 199 3.50 7.70 -6.06
N THR A 200 2.21 7.95 -6.05
CA THR A 200 1.27 7.43 -7.04
C THR A 200 0.44 8.57 -7.60
N TYR A 201 0.26 8.60 -8.91
CA TYR A 201 -0.70 9.45 -9.59
C TYR A 201 -1.85 8.58 -10.07
N VAL A 202 -3.09 9.05 -9.89
CA VAL A 202 -4.28 8.46 -10.50
C VAL A 202 -5.18 9.54 -11.08
N ASP A 203 -5.74 9.27 -12.26
CA ASP A 203 -6.87 10.01 -12.83
C ASP A 203 -7.93 8.99 -13.24
N PHE A 204 -9.09 9.04 -12.58
CA PHE A 204 -10.22 8.15 -12.84
C PHE A 204 -11.09 8.64 -14.02
N ASN A 205 -10.54 9.34 -15.00
CA ASN A 205 -11.23 9.65 -16.23
C ASN A 205 -11.80 8.36 -16.90
N PRO A 206 -13.09 8.29 -17.25
CA PRO A 206 -13.72 7.10 -17.84
C PRO A 206 -13.14 6.68 -19.20
N THR A 207 -12.53 7.61 -19.95
CA THR A 207 -12.02 7.35 -21.31
C THR A 207 -10.52 7.45 -21.42
N THR A 208 -9.87 8.26 -20.59
CA THR A 208 -8.41 8.49 -20.62
C THR A 208 -7.76 8.27 -19.25
N GLY A 209 -8.35 7.41 -18.42
CA GLY A 209 -7.87 7.16 -17.08
C GLY A 209 -6.44 6.61 -17.09
N ILE A 210 -5.63 7.01 -16.12
CA ILE A 210 -4.22 6.63 -16.03
C ILE A 210 -3.77 6.53 -14.58
N ALA A 211 -2.93 5.53 -14.30
CA ALA A 211 -2.19 5.38 -13.06
C ALA A 211 -0.68 5.36 -13.35
N ALA A 212 0.09 5.97 -12.47
CA ALA A 212 1.54 5.91 -12.49
C ALA A 212 2.09 5.83 -11.06
N VAL A 213 3.18 5.12 -10.86
CA VAL A 213 3.82 4.97 -9.54
C VAL A 213 5.33 5.14 -9.64
N TRP A 214 5.88 5.86 -8.67
CA TRP A 214 7.30 6.11 -8.48
C TRP A 214 7.79 5.60 -7.14
N GLN A 215 9.05 5.24 -7.13
CA GLN A 215 9.82 4.86 -5.94
C GLN A 215 11.02 5.79 -5.85
N ASP A 216 11.10 6.58 -4.77
CA ASP A 216 12.15 7.57 -4.55
C ASP A 216 12.36 8.50 -5.77
N GLY A 217 11.26 8.88 -6.43
CA GLY A 217 11.26 9.72 -7.63
C GLY A 217 11.59 9.00 -8.94
N VAL A 218 11.92 7.70 -8.91
CA VAL A 218 12.15 6.89 -10.11
C VAL A 218 10.83 6.24 -10.54
N LEU A 219 10.43 6.42 -11.81
CA LEU A 219 9.21 5.83 -12.35
C LEU A 219 9.32 4.29 -12.36
N GLN A 220 8.31 3.62 -11.80
CA GLN A 220 8.25 2.16 -11.70
C GLN A 220 7.22 1.56 -12.64
N SER A 221 6.01 2.11 -12.71
CA SER A 221 4.93 1.50 -13.48
C SER A 221 3.94 2.55 -13.96
N VAL A 222 3.41 2.36 -15.18
CA VAL A 222 2.34 3.18 -15.77
C VAL A 222 1.33 2.26 -16.44
N ALA A 223 0.04 2.54 -16.24
CA ALA A 223 -1.03 1.82 -16.91
C ALA A 223 -2.25 2.72 -17.15
N ASN A 224 -3.02 2.40 -18.19
CA ASN A 224 -4.35 2.98 -18.39
C ASN A 224 -5.32 2.44 -17.33
N ILE A 225 -6.40 3.16 -17.06
CA ILE A 225 -7.50 2.76 -16.19
C ILE A 225 -8.79 2.74 -17.00
N GLU A 226 -9.57 1.67 -16.90
CA GLU A 226 -10.88 1.54 -17.52
C GLU A 226 -12.02 1.71 -16.50
N GLY A 227 -13.14 2.29 -16.95
CA GLY A 227 -14.36 2.35 -16.14
C GLY A 227 -14.29 3.31 -14.95
N GLY A 228 -13.40 4.30 -15.01
CA GLY A 228 -13.32 5.37 -14.02
C GLY A 228 -14.59 6.22 -13.94
N ASN A 229 -14.72 7.02 -12.88
CA ASN A 229 -15.88 7.86 -12.60
C ASN A 229 -15.49 9.31 -12.24
N TYR A 230 -14.33 9.76 -12.73
CA TYR A 230 -13.69 11.04 -12.45
C TYR A 230 -13.36 11.31 -10.98
N ARG A 231 -13.45 10.30 -10.10
CA ARG A 231 -13.28 10.52 -8.66
C ARG A 231 -12.42 9.45 -8.02
N MET A 232 -11.51 9.86 -7.14
CA MET A 232 -10.91 8.98 -6.14
C MET A 232 -11.70 9.11 -4.84
N ASN A 233 -12.22 7.99 -4.33
CA ASN A 233 -13.05 7.98 -3.13
C ASN A 233 -12.40 7.27 -1.95
N GLN A 234 -11.45 6.37 -2.21
CA GLN A 234 -10.94 5.49 -1.18
C GLN A 234 -9.48 5.09 -1.45
N LEU A 235 -8.72 4.97 -0.37
CA LEU A 235 -7.35 4.45 -0.35
C LEU A 235 -7.23 3.48 0.83
N HIS A 236 -6.93 2.21 0.56
CA HIS A 236 -6.39 1.29 1.54
C HIS A 236 -4.86 1.38 1.49
N PHE A 237 -4.20 1.33 2.63
CA PHE A 237 -2.74 1.28 2.70
C PHE A 237 -2.31 0.51 3.94
N GLY A 238 -1.09 -0.03 3.91
CA GLY A 238 -0.57 -0.86 4.98
C GLY A 238 -0.35 -2.29 4.53
N LEU A 239 -0.76 -3.24 5.37
CA LEU A 239 -0.49 -4.66 5.13
C LEU A 239 -1.69 -5.35 4.49
N TYR A 240 -1.57 -5.71 3.22
CA TYR A 240 -2.39 -6.74 2.59
C TYR A 240 -1.49 -7.73 1.88
N ALA A 241 -1.47 -9.01 2.28
CA ALA A 241 -0.47 -9.94 1.79
C ALA A 241 -0.96 -11.38 1.69
N MET A 242 -0.27 -12.16 0.86
CA MET A 242 -0.55 -13.58 0.68
C MET A 242 -0.33 -14.37 1.98
N ASN A 243 -1.23 -15.30 2.26
CA ASN A 243 -1.34 -15.99 3.55
C ASN A 243 -0.23 -16.98 3.92
N GLN A 244 0.59 -17.42 2.96
CA GLN A 244 1.73 -18.29 3.27
C GLN A 244 2.94 -17.52 3.83
N ILE A 245 2.90 -16.18 3.82
CA ILE A 245 3.95 -15.38 4.46
C ILE A 245 3.79 -15.55 5.97
N THR A 246 4.84 -15.99 6.66
CA THR A 246 4.72 -16.34 8.08
C THR A 246 5.17 -15.23 9.02
N THR A 247 5.99 -14.30 8.55
CA THR A 247 6.53 -13.20 9.37
C THR A 247 6.83 -11.98 8.53
N GLY A 248 6.83 -10.82 9.18
CA GLY A 248 7.39 -9.59 8.66
C GLY A 248 6.54 -8.38 9.01
N VAL A 249 7.02 -7.20 8.66
CA VAL A 249 6.42 -5.94 9.07
C VAL A 249 6.47 -4.91 7.94
N VAL A 250 5.44 -4.10 7.85
CA VAL A 250 5.40 -2.90 7.02
C VAL A 250 5.06 -1.71 7.90
N TYR A 251 5.83 -0.62 7.76
CA TYR A 251 5.52 0.66 8.39
C TYR A 251 5.11 1.65 7.32
N ASN A 252 4.12 2.49 7.63
CA ASN A 252 3.71 3.60 6.79
C ASN A 252 3.77 4.89 7.58
N ASP A 253 4.27 5.94 6.94
CA ASP A 253 4.34 7.26 7.55
C ASP A 253 4.15 8.37 6.52
N ASP A 254 3.81 9.57 6.99
CA ASP A 254 3.72 10.79 6.19
C ASP A 254 2.86 10.64 4.93
N LEU A 255 1.63 10.13 5.08
CA LEU A 255 0.69 9.96 3.98
C LEU A 255 0.08 11.31 3.59
N THR A 256 0.16 11.66 2.31
CA THR A 256 -0.59 12.78 1.72
C THR A 256 -1.39 12.30 0.52
N ILE A 257 -2.57 12.87 0.35
CA ILE A 257 -3.44 12.70 -0.82
C ILE A 257 -3.74 14.10 -1.30
N THR A 258 -3.31 14.44 -2.52
CA THR A 258 -3.37 15.79 -3.09
C THR A 258 -4.13 15.77 -4.40
N GLU A 259 -5.29 16.41 -4.42
CA GLU A 259 -5.99 16.74 -5.67
C GLU A 259 -5.24 17.85 -6.39
N VAL A 260 -5.00 17.63 -7.68
CA VAL A 260 -4.24 18.55 -8.52
C VAL A 260 -4.96 18.85 -9.83
N THR A 261 -4.65 19.99 -10.41
CA THR A 261 -5.10 20.38 -11.74
C THR A 261 -3.97 21.05 -12.52
N THR A 262 -4.08 21.15 -13.84
CA THR A 262 -3.09 21.86 -14.66
C THR A 262 -3.22 23.37 -14.49
N ALA A 263 -2.11 24.10 -14.62
CA ALA A 263 -2.11 25.56 -14.69
C ALA A 263 -3.16 26.09 -15.68
N GLY A 264 -3.95 27.07 -15.24
CA GLY A 264 -5.06 27.65 -16.01
C GLY A 264 -6.44 27.06 -15.70
N ASN A 265 -6.52 25.90 -15.05
CA ASN A 265 -7.78 25.37 -14.52
C ASN A 265 -8.03 25.86 -13.09
N SER A 266 -9.30 26.11 -12.75
CA SER A 266 -9.69 26.46 -11.39
C SER A 266 -9.79 25.22 -10.51
N CYS A 267 -9.29 25.30 -9.28
CA CYS A 267 -9.57 24.32 -8.25
C CYS A 267 -11.06 24.31 -7.87
N PRO A 268 -11.57 23.21 -7.28
CA PRO A 268 -12.88 23.19 -6.64
C PRO A 268 -12.99 24.32 -5.59
N ALA A 269 -14.20 24.81 -5.36
CA ALA A 269 -14.45 25.95 -4.48
C ALA A 269 -13.92 25.75 -3.04
N GLU A 270 -13.90 24.51 -2.56
CA GLU A 270 -13.43 24.13 -1.23
C GLU A 270 -11.98 23.65 -1.28
N SER A 271 -11.02 24.57 -1.43
CA SER A 271 -9.58 24.25 -1.36
C SER A 271 -9.06 24.29 0.08
N TYR A 272 -8.21 23.33 0.45
CA TYR A 272 -7.53 23.29 1.74
C TYR A 272 -6.24 22.49 1.64
N ILE A 273 -5.23 22.82 2.46
CA ILE A 273 -3.95 22.11 2.49
C ILE A 273 -3.61 21.77 3.94
N MET A 274 -3.54 20.48 4.25
CA MET A 274 -3.04 20.00 5.55
C MET A 274 -1.51 19.90 5.53
N THR A 275 -0.85 20.35 6.59
CA THR A 275 0.61 20.26 6.73
C THR A 275 0.99 19.06 7.58
N LEU A 276 1.95 18.26 7.10
CA LEU A 276 2.59 17.23 7.92
C LEU A 276 3.49 17.87 9.00
N PRO A 277 3.79 17.15 10.09
CA PRO A 277 4.82 17.55 11.04
C PRO A 277 6.19 17.70 10.35
N PRO A 278 7.13 18.42 10.99
CA PRO A 278 8.50 18.49 10.49
C PRO A 278 9.14 17.11 10.47
N LYS A 279 9.89 16.84 9.39
CA LYS A 279 10.69 15.63 9.24
C LYS A 279 11.70 15.52 10.38
N ASN A 280 11.84 14.33 10.96
CA ASN A 280 12.93 14.07 11.89
C ASN A 280 14.27 14.20 11.17
N GLU A 281 15.25 14.84 11.82
CA GLU A 281 16.64 14.69 11.39
C GLU A 281 16.92 13.19 11.27
N GLU A 282 17.60 12.79 10.20
CA GLU A 282 17.89 11.39 9.93
C GLU A 282 18.73 10.86 11.09
N ALA A 283 18.08 10.22 12.06
CA ALA A 283 18.72 9.67 13.22
C ALA A 283 19.78 8.68 12.73
N ALA A 284 21.02 8.85 13.17
CA ALA A 284 22.09 7.90 12.88
C ALA A 284 21.55 6.50 13.13
N THR A 285 21.61 5.64 12.10
CA THR A 285 21.04 4.29 12.13
C THR A 285 21.43 3.62 13.45
N PRO A 286 20.48 3.39 14.38
CA PRO A 286 20.83 2.74 15.63
C PRO A 286 21.43 1.38 15.27
N ALA A 287 22.52 1.02 15.96
CA ALA A 287 23.08 -0.32 15.86
C ALA A 287 21.95 -1.34 16.01
N PRO A 288 21.95 -2.45 15.25
CA PRO A 288 20.86 -3.41 15.25
C PRO A 288 20.54 -3.81 16.69
N ALA A 289 19.37 -3.38 17.17
CA ALA A 289 18.89 -3.76 18.48
C ALA A 289 18.68 -5.27 18.44
N ASP A 290 19.17 -5.97 19.48
CA ASP A 290 18.85 -7.38 19.71
C ASP A 290 17.35 -7.59 19.49
N ALA A 291 17.00 -8.60 18.69
CA ALA A 291 15.63 -8.91 18.23
C ALA A 291 14.66 -9.37 19.33
N GLY A 292 14.79 -8.82 20.55
CA GLY A 292 13.99 -9.14 21.72
C GLY A 292 12.82 -8.18 21.88
N TYR A 293 11.64 -8.66 21.53
CA TYR A 293 10.32 -8.15 21.89
C TYR A 293 9.85 -6.86 21.19
N ILE A 294 8.95 -7.05 20.21
CA ILE A 294 7.96 -6.04 19.84
C ILE A 294 7.10 -5.82 21.08
N ALA A 295 7.28 -4.69 21.76
CA ALA A 295 6.35 -4.27 22.80
C ALA A 295 5.02 -3.93 22.11
N TRP A 296 4.06 -4.84 22.19
CA TRP A 296 2.68 -4.51 21.88
C TRP A 296 2.28 -3.37 22.81
N VAL A 297 1.89 -2.23 22.24
CA VAL A 297 1.21 -1.21 23.04
C VAL A 297 -0.16 -1.83 23.36
N ASP A 298 -0.30 -2.38 24.57
CA ASP A 298 -1.57 -2.87 25.07
C ASP A 298 -2.59 -1.73 24.97
N TYR A 299 -3.57 -1.90 24.11
CA TYR A 299 -4.66 -0.96 23.95
C TYR A 299 -5.70 -1.23 25.04
N ASP A 300 -5.80 -0.31 25.99
CA ASP A 300 -6.97 -0.22 26.87
C ASP A 300 -8.19 0.13 26.00
N ILE A 301 -8.95 -0.89 25.59
CA ILE A 301 -10.27 -0.67 24.99
C ILE A 301 -11.10 0.09 26.04
N PRO A 302 -11.61 1.31 25.75
CA PRO A 302 -12.48 2.00 26.69
C PRO A 302 -13.72 1.13 26.92
N THR A 303 -13.82 0.47 28.08
CA THR A 303 -14.95 -0.41 28.44
C THR A 303 -16.22 0.36 28.78
N SER A 304 -16.43 1.54 28.20
CA SER A 304 -17.67 2.28 28.37
C SER A 304 -18.75 1.73 27.42
N GLY A 305 -19.50 0.73 27.88
CA GLY A 305 -20.90 0.59 27.46
C GLY A 305 -21.43 -0.77 27.01
N VAL A 306 -20.63 -1.85 26.97
CA VAL A 306 -21.19 -3.18 26.64
C VAL A 306 -21.52 -3.93 27.94
N ALA A 307 -22.78 -3.81 28.37
CA ALA A 307 -23.35 -4.68 29.39
C ALA A 307 -23.44 -6.11 28.84
N SER A 308 -22.41 -6.92 29.05
CA SER A 308 -22.50 -8.36 28.81
C SER A 308 -23.26 -9.00 29.98
N LYS A 309 -24.43 -9.57 29.69
CA LYS A 309 -25.11 -10.48 30.62
C LYS A 309 -24.25 -11.73 30.73
N GLY A 310 -23.72 -11.95 31.93
CA GLY A 310 -22.90 -13.11 32.25
C GLY A 310 -23.69 -14.43 32.15
N THR A 311 -23.01 -15.43 31.59
CA THR A 311 -23.17 -16.83 31.96
C THR A 311 -21.79 -17.44 31.97
N SER A 312 -21.23 -17.60 33.16
CA SER A 312 -19.99 -18.34 33.39
C SER A 312 -20.25 -19.83 33.18
N LEU A 313 -19.53 -20.45 32.25
CA LEU A 313 -19.38 -21.90 32.20
C LEU A 313 -17.97 -22.24 32.70
N VAL A 314 -17.89 -22.78 33.91
CA VAL A 314 -16.66 -23.30 34.49
C VAL A 314 -16.49 -24.73 33.99
N LEU A 315 -15.45 -25.00 33.19
CA LEU A 315 -15.02 -26.36 32.87
C LEU A 315 -13.67 -26.61 33.56
N VAL A 316 -13.70 -27.38 34.64
CA VAL A 316 -12.50 -27.94 35.28
C VAL A 316 -12.23 -29.28 34.61
N GLY A 317 -11.10 -29.40 33.91
CA GLY A 317 -10.66 -30.65 33.29
C GLY A 317 -9.17 -30.84 33.52
N THR A 318 -8.82 -31.63 34.54
CA THR A 318 -7.48 -32.17 34.78
C THR A 318 -7.08 -33.14 33.66
N ILE A 319 -5.96 -32.87 32.98
CA ILE A 319 -5.34 -33.79 32.02
C ILE A 319 -4.28 -34.62 32.75
N THR A 320 -4.56 -35.90 32.95
CA THR A 320 -3.58 -36.91 33.35
C THR A 320 -2.89 -37.49 32.11
N CYS A 321 -1.56 -37.34 32.03
CA CYS A 321 -0.71 -38.06 31.10
C CYS A 321 -0.73 -39.57 31.41
N ALA A 322 -1.17 -40.39 30.46
CA ALA A 322 -0.92 -41.83 30.48
C ALA A 322 0.12 -42.17 29.40
N VAL A 323 1.25 -42.67 29.88
CA VAL A 323 2.31 -43.31 29.10
C VAL A 323 1.78 -44.65 28.60
N ILE A 324 1.83 -44.91 27.29
CA ILE A 324 1.69 -46.27 26.74
C ILE A 324 3.06 -46.67 26.19
N LEU A 325 3.72 -47.53 26.96
CA LEU A 325 4.84 -48.35 26.55
C LEU A 325 4.26 -49.74 26.24
N SER A 326 4.45 -50.23 25.02
CA SER A 326 4.34 -51.67 24.77
C SER A 326 5.27 -52.06 23.62
N MET A 327 6.21 -52.93 23.98
CA MET A 327 7.21 -53.59 23.18
C MET A 327 6.76 -55.05 22.95
N VAL A 328 7.06 -55.58 21.76
CA VAL A 328 7.35 -56.99 21.44
C VAL A 328 6.20 -58.02 21.54
N LEU A 329 5.65 -58.40 20.38
CA LEU A 329 5.90 -59.68 19.69
C LEU A 329 5.49 -59.56 18.22
#